data_AF-Q0Z8B6-F1
#
_entry.id   AF-Q0Z8B6-F1
#
_cell.length_a   1.000
_cell.length_b   1.000
_cell.length_c   1.000
_cell.angle_alpha   90.00
_cell.angle_beta   90.00
_cell.angle_gamma   90.00
#
_symmetry.space_group_name_H-M   'P 1'
#
loop_
_entity.id
_entity.type
_entity.pdbx_description
1 polymer ?
#
loop_
_entity_poly.entity_id
_entity_poly.type
_entity_poly.pdbx_seq_one_letter_code
_entity_poly.pdbx_strand_id
1 'polypeptide(L)' 'MKKKVLKHCVILGILGTCLAGIGTGIKVDAATYYGNGLYCNKEKCWVDWNQAKGEIGKIIVNGWVNHGPWAPRR' A
#
# COMPACT_ATOMS: atom_id res chain seq x y z
N MET A 1 -14.37 13.29 -45.42
CA MET A 1 -13.00 13.07 -44.87
C MET A 1 -12.73 13.80 -43.55
N LYS A 2 -13.23 15.04 -43.36
CA LYS A 2 -12.97 15.88 -42.16
C LYS A 2 -13.36 15.26 -40.79
N LYS A 3 -14.44 14.49 -40.71
CA LYS A 3 -14.93 13.90 -39.44
C LYS A 3 -14.03 12.77 -38.88
N LYS A 4 -13.32 12.03 -39.74
CA LYS A 4 -12.44 10.91 -39.30
C LYS A 4 -11.12 11.42 -38.71
N VAL A 5 -10.60 12.52 -39.25
CA VAL A 5 -9.37 13.19 -38.78
C VAL A 5 -9.59 13.81 -37.39
N LEU A 6 -10.71 14.50 -37.19
CA LEU A 6 -11.04 15.12 -35.90
C LEU A 6 -11.14 14.08 -34.76
N LYS A 7 -11.73 12.92 -35.02
CA LYS A 7 -11.80 11.82 -34.03
C LYS A 7 -10.41 11.30 -33.64
N HIS A 8 -9.48 11.16 -34.59
CA HIS A 8 -8.12 10.73 -34.29
C HIS A 8 -7.33 11.76 -33.48
N CYS A 9 -7.50 13.06 -33.76
CA CYS A 9 -6.86 14.12 -32.98
C CYS A 9 -7.34 14.15 -31.51
N VAL A 10 -8.64 13.93 -31.27
CA VAL A 10 -9.20 13.89 -29.91
C VAL A 10 -8.67 12.68 -29.12
N ILE A 11 -8.58 11.51 -29.76
CA ILE A 11 -8.04 10.30 -29.12
C ILE A 11 -6.56 10.48 -28.75
N LEU A 12 -5.75 11.03 -29.67
CA LEU A 12 -4.33 11.30 -29.42
C LEU A 12 -4.12 12.39 -28.35
N GLY A 13 -4.99 13.40 -28.29
CA GLY A 13 -4.97 14.43 -27.25
C GLY A 13 -5.23 13.87 -25.85
N ILE A 14 -6.24 13.01 -25.71
CA ILE A 14 -6.58 12.36 -24.44
C ILE A 14 -5.45 11.43 -23.97
N LEU A 15 -4.87 10.63 -24.89
CA LEU A 15 -3.75 9.76 -24.57
C LEU A 15 -2.49 10.56 -24.18
N GLY A 16 -2.22 11.67 -24.86
CA GLY A 16 -1.10 12.57 -24.57
C GLY A 16 -1.21 13.26 -23.20
N THR A 17 -2.41 13.69 -22.82
CA THR A 17 -2.64 14.29 -21.49
C THR A 17 -2.54 13.28 -20.34
N CYS A 18 -2.79 11.99 -20.58
CA CYS A 18 -2.61 10.95 -19.57
C CYS A 18 -1.12 10.64 -19.31
N LEU A 19 -0.24 10.79 -20.30
CA LEU A 19 1.21 10.55 -20.12
C LEU A 19 1.99 11.77 -19.63
N ALA A 20 1.54 13.00 -19.92
CA ALA A 20 2.22 14.22 -19.47
C ALA A 20 2.04 14.52 -17.96
N GLY A 21 1.12 13.84 -17.27
CA GLY A 21 0.85 14.01 -15.84
C GLY A 21 1.75 13.23 -14.88
N ILE A 22 2.64 12.38 -15.37
CA ILE A 22 3.50 11.49 -14.55
C ILE A 22 4.82 12.20 -14.13
N GLY A 23 5.02 13.45 -14.55
CA GLY A 23 6.22 14.25 -14.29
C GLY A 23 6.24 15.07 -12.99
N THR A 24 5.39 14.78 -12.01
CA THR A 24 5.47 15.47 -10.70
C THR A 24 6.28 14.61 -9.74
N GLY A 25 7.37 15.17 -9.21
CA GLY A 25 8.16 14.54 -8.16
C GLY A 25 7.28 14.28 -6.95
N ILE A 26 6.71 13.07 -6.86
CA ILE A 26 6.03 12.62 -5.66
C ILE A 26 7.11 12.48 -4.60
N LYS A 27 7.21 13.48 -3.72
CA LYS A 27 7.77 13.27 -2.39
C LYS A 27 6.82 12.29 -1.70
N VAL A 28 7.01 11.01 -1.98
CA VAL A 28 6.46 9.96 -1.14
C VAL A 28 7.17 10.16 0.19
N ASP A 29 6.54 10.86 1.13
CA ASP A 29 7.03 10.91 2.50
C ASP A 29 7.16 9.45 2.94
N ALA A 30 8.40 8.99 3.09
CA ALA A 30 8.69 7.61 3.44
C ALA A 30 7.94 7.29 4.74
N ALA A 31 7.03 6.33 4.67
CA ALA A 31 6.26 5.94 5.83
C ALA A 31 7.18 5.22 6.83
N THR A 32 7.16 5.66 8.09
CA THR A 32 7.83 4.97 9.19
C THR A 32 6.97 3.80 9.63
N TYR A 33 7.59 2.63 9.77
CA TYR A 33 6.93 1.41 10.24
C TYR A 33 7.01 1.31 11.77
N TYR A 34 5.87 1.10 12.42
CA TYR A 34 5.76 1.03 13.89
C TYR A 34 5.46 -0.37 14.44
N GLY A 35 5.37 -1.39 13.58
CA GLY A 35 4.98 -2.76 13.96
C GLY A 35 3.52 -3.07 13.64
N ASN A 36 3.16 -4.36 13.63
CA ASN A 36 1.80 -4.87 13.38
C ASN A 36 1.11 -4.33 12.11
N GLY A 37 1.89 -4.04 11.06
CA GLY A 37 1.39 -3.45 9.82
C GLY A 37 1.06 -1.96 9.88
N LEU A 38 1.37 -1.25 10.98
CA LEU A 38 1.14 0.19 11.11
C LEU A 38 2.26 0.99 10.45
N TYR A 39 1.87 1.86 9.52
CA TYR A 39 2.73 2.80 8.84
C TYR A 39 2.24 4.22 9.07
N CYS A 40 3.13 5.15 9.37
CA CYS A 40 2.80 6.57 9.44
C CYS A 40 3.77 7.42 8.63
N ASN A 41 3.25 8.40 7.92
CA ASN A 41 4.02 9.52 7.40
C ASN A 41 3.63 10.81 8.15
N LYS A 42 4.06 11.98 7.68
CA LYS A 42 3.76 13.26 8.33
C LYS A 42 2.27 13.63 8.28
N GLU A 43 1.51 13.06 7.35
CA GLU A 43 0.12 13.43 7.10
C GLU A 43 -0.88 12.47 7.76
N LYS A 44 -0.57 11.16 7.73
CA LYS A 44 -1.48 10.11 8.16
C LYS A 44 -0.77 8.85 8.61
N CYS A 45 -1.53 8.04 9.34
CA CYS A 45 -1.22 6.65 9.62
C CYS A 45 -2.20 5.74 8.88
N TRP A 46 -1.74 4.56 8.47
CA TRP A 46 -2.58 3.51 7.91
C TRP A 46 -2.05 2.14 8.30
N VAL A 47 -2.92 1.14 8.19
CA VAL A 47 -2.60 -0.25 8.47
C VAL A 47 -2.57 -1.01 7.16
N ASP A 48 -1.46 -1.68 6.87
CA ASP A 48 -1.43 -2.78 5.91
C ASP A 48 -2.07 -4.01 6.58
N TRP A 49 -3.33 -4.28 6.25
CA TRP A 49 -4.08 -5.39 6.83
C TRP A 49 -3.55 -6.76 6.44
N ASN A 50 -2.85 -6.91 5.31
CA ASN A 50 -2.24 -8.19 4.93
C ASN A 50 -1.05 -8.48 5.84
N GLN A 51 -0.20 -7.48 6.07
CA GLN A 51 0.91 -7.60 7.01
C GLN A 51 0.42 -7.74 8.44
N ALA A 52 -0.56 -6.92 8.85
CA ALA A 52 -1.13 -6.96 10.20
C ALA A 52 -1.70 -8.36 10.53
N LYS A 53 -2.42 -9.00 9.60
CA LYS A 53 -2.91 -10.38 9.77
C LYS A 53 -1.77 -11.36 10.01
N GLY A 54 -0.67 -11.25 9.26
CA GLY A 54 0.51 -12.10 9.44
C GLY A 54 1.16 -11.92 10.81
N GLU A 55 1.35 -10.67 11.25
CA GLU A 55 1.94 -10.36 12.55
C GLU A 55 1.03 -10.80 13.72
N ILE A 56 -0.29 -10.61 13.61
CA ILE A 56 -1.27 -11.12 14.58
C ILE A 56 -1.18 -12.66 14.66
N GLY A 57 -1.08 -13.34 13.52
CA GLY A 57 -0.91 -14.79 13.47
C GLY A 57 0.35 -15.25 14.22
N LYS A 58 1.48 -14.56 14.03
CA LYS A 58 2.72 -14.84 14.77
C LYS A 58 2.55 -14.64 16.27
N ILE A 59 1.88 -13.56 16.69
CA ILE A 59 1.60 -13.29 18.11
C ILE A 59 0.79 -14.44 18.72
N ILE A 60 -0.26 -14.89 18.04
CA ILE A 60 -1.12 -16.00 18.51
C ILE A 60 -0.31 -17.30 18.60
N VAL A 61 0.43 -17.66 17.55
CA VAL A 61 1.23 -18.89 17.52
C VAL A 61 2.32 -18.87 18.59
N ASN A 62 3.05 -17.76 18.74
CA ASN A 62 4.07 -17.62 19.77
C ASN A 62 3.46 -17.65 21.18
N GLY A 63 2.29 -17.04 21.37
CA GLY A 63 1.56 -17.10 22.63
C GLY A 63 1.15 -18.52 22.99
N TRP A 64 0.59 -19.26 22.02
CA TRP A 64 0.27 -20.67 22.17
C TRP A 64 1.53 -21.46 22.52
N VAL A 65 2.56 -21.44 21.68
CA VAL A 65 3.79 -22.23 21.84
C VAL A 65 4.49 -21.97 23.18
N ASN A 66 4.63 -20.71 23.57
CA ASN A 66 5.43 -20.32 24.75
C ASN A 66 4.64 -20.26 26.06
N HIS A 67 3.32 -20.08 26.00
CA HIS A 67 2.48 -19.85 27.18
C HIS A 67 1.23 -20.75 27.23
N GLY A 68 1.13 -21.72 26.31
CA GLY A 68 0.05 -22.70 26.31
C GLY A 68 0.14 -23.70 27.46
N PRO A 69 -0.88 -24.55 27.64
CA PRO A 69 -0.93 -25.54 28.73
C PRO A 69 0.25 -26.51 28.82
N TRP A 70 0.96 -26.79 27.73
CA TRP A 70 2.18 -27.62 27.71
C TRP A 70 3.45 -26.85 28.04
N ALA A 71 3.39 -25.51 28.11
CA ALA A 71 4.56 -24.72 28.45
C ALA A 71 5.05 -25.14 29.85
N PRO A 72 6.34 -25.53 30.01
CA PRO A 72 6.88 -25.91 31.30
C PRO A 72 6.74 -24.74 32.29
N ARG A 73 5.83 -24.86 33.25
CA ARG A 73 5.78 -23.99 34.41
C ARG A 73 6.59 -24.70 35.48
N ARG A 74 7.79 -24.18 35.75
CA ARG A 74 8.56 -24.60 36.93
C ARG A 74 7.71 -24.47 38.18
#